data_AF-A0A7S0RBJ5-F1
#
_entry.id   AF-A0A7S0RBJ5-F1
#
_cell.length_a   1.000
_cell.length_b   1.000
_cell.length_c   1.000
_cell.angle_alpha   90.00
_cell.angle_beta   90.00
_cell.angle_gamma   90.00
#
_symmetry.space_group_name_H-M   'P 1'
#
loop_
_entity.id
_entity.type
_entity.pdbx_description
1 polymer ?
#
loop_
_entity_poly.entity_id
_entity_poly.type
_entity_poly.pdbx_seq_one_letter_code
_entity_poly.pdbx_strand_id
1 'polypeptide(L)'
;GSEEVAKFTEEWLGELAGEIREHGTDFIPMVHLLPGPGVKNAPEQDQHIRGAGAFESPQTLEGFVSFVRSKAEAVEAEAVLTLAPKESIGFPRTWQKPKWPCGGADGVFAQLESRQVRRCWFVPVEGRSLGTPVSVSADDFGPMPRCLR
;
A
#
# COMPACT_ATOMS: atom_id res chain seq x y z
N GLY A 1 -4.52 16.71 7.71
CA GLY A 1 -3.72 16.52 8.94
C GLY A 1 -3.80 15.09 9.46
N SER A 2 -3.46 14.85 10.74
CA SER A 2 -3.41 13.48 11.30
C SER A 2 -4.78 12.78 11.40
N GLU A 3 -5.86 13.53 11.62
CA GLU A 3 -7.21 12.94 11.72
C GLU A 3 -7.74 12.50 10.34
N GLU A 4 -7.52 13.31 9.30
CA GLU A 4 -7.91 12.97 7.93
C GLU A 4 -7.13 11.76 7.42
N VAL A 5 -5.83 11.69 7.71
CA VAL A 5 -5.00 10.53 7.38
C VAL A 5 -5.51 9.26 8.09
N ALA A 6 -5.97 9.38 9.35
CA ALA A 6 -6.55 8.24 10.08
C ALA A 6 -7.87 7.77 9.43
N LYS A 7 -8.81 8.68 9.17
CA LYS A 7 -10.09 8.37 8.49
C LYS A 7 -9.86 7.74 7.12
N PHE A 8 -8.96 8.33 6.33
CA PHE A 8 -8.54 7.80 5.04
C PHE A 8 -8.00 6.36 5.15
N THR A 9 -7.15 6.10 6.16
CA THR A 9 -6.60 4.77 6.37
C THR A 9 -7.69 3.78 6.80
N GLU A 10 -8.59 4.17 7.70
CA GLU A 10 -9.70 3.34 8.16
C GLU A 10 -10.67 2.98 7.04
N GLU A 11 -11.01 3.94 6.18
CA GLU A 11 -11.86 3.74 5.00
C GLU A 11 -11.30 2.64 4.09
N TRP A 12 -10.05 2.77 3.64
CA TRP A 12 -9.46 1.82 2.70
C TRP A 12 -9.13 0.47 3.34
N LEU A 13 -8.89 0.41 4.65
CA LEU A 13 -8.81 -0.87 5.37
C LEU A 13 -10.18 -1.54 5.49
N GLY A 14 -11.26 -0.76 5.60
CA GLY A 14 -12.63 -1.25 5.55
C GLY A 14 -12.98 -1.86 4.18
N GLU A 15 -12.64 -1.16 3.10
CA GLU A 15 -12.79 -1.65 1.73
C GLU A 15 -11.96 -2.92 1.48
N LEU A 16 -10.70 -2.94 1.93
CA LEU A 16 -9.86 -4.14 1.88
C LEU A 16 -10.51 -5.32 2.61
N ALA A 17 -11.12 -5.10 3.78
CA ALA A 17 -11.82 -6.15 4.51
C ALA A 17 -13.03 -6.69 3.74
N GLY A 18 -13.71 -5.82 2.97
CA GLY A 18 -14.73 -6.21 1.99
C GLY A 18 -14.16 -7.12 0.91
N GLU A 19 -13.11 -6.66 0.24
CA GLU A 19 -12.42 -7.39 -0.84
C GLU A 19 -11.93 -8.76 -0.38
N ILE A 20 -11.29 -8.85 0.79
CA ILE A 20 -10.83 -10.13 1.36
C ILE A 20 -12.00 -11.08 1.63
N ARG A 21 -13.16 -10.56 2.05
CA ARG A 21 -14.34 -11.38 2.33
C ARG A 21 -14.90 -12.01 1.06
N GLU A 22 -14.94 -11.25 -0.03
CA GLU A 22 -15.54 -11.65 -1.30
C GLU A 22 -14.56 -12.42 -2.19
N HIS A 23 -13.34 -11.91 -2.32
CA HIS A 23 -12.35 -12.35 -3.29
C HIS A 23 -11.09 -12.94 -2.66
N GLY A 24 -10.87 -12.74 -1.36
CA GLY A 24 -9.68 -13.28 -0.68
C GLY A 24 -8.47 -12.45 -1.06
N THR A 25 -7.29 -13.05 -1.15
CA THR A 25 -6.06 -12.33 -1.52
C THR A 25 -5.82 -12.22 -3.03
N ASP A 26 -6.77 -12.68 -3.86
CA ASP A 26 -6.69 -12.63 -5.32
C ASP A 26 -7.10 -11.26 -5.86
N PHE A 27 -6.28 -10.24 -5.53
CA PHE A 27 -6.41 -8.90 -6.07
C PHE A 27 -5.03 -8.35 -6.40
N ILE A 28 -4.98 -7.36 -7.28
CA ILE A 28 -3.72 -6.69 -7.61
C ILE A 28 -3.39 -5.64 -6.54
N PRO A 29 -2.12 -5.28 -6.36
CA PRO A 29 -1.77 -4.17 -5.49
C PRO A 29 -2.52 -2.88 -5.84
N MET A 30 -2.86 -2.11 -4.82
CA MET A 30 -3.52 -0.81 -4.94
C MET A 30 -2.73 0.24 -4.16
N VAL A 31 -2.68 1.45 -4.72
CA VAL A 31 -2.16 2.64 -4.05
C VAL A 31 -3.25 3.70 -4.02
N HIS A 32 -3.61 4.15 -2.82
CA HIS A 32 -4.58 5.19 -2.59
C HIS A 32 -3.85 6.47 -2.16
N LEU A 33 -4.23 7.60 -2.72
CA LEU A 33 -3.70 8.92 -2.36
C LEU A 33 -4.78 9.72 -1.65
N LEU A 34 -4.42 10.35 -0.54
CA LEU A 34 -5.23 11.38 0.10
C LEU A 34 -4.80 12.74 -0.46
N PRO A 35 -5.64 13.44 -1.25
CA PRO A 35 -5.29 14.75 -1.80
C PRO A 35 -5.01 15.81 -0.73
N GLY A 36 -4.23 16.82 -1.10
CA GLY A 36 -4.01 18.01 -0.28
C GLY A 36 -5.29 18.82 -0.05
N PRO A 37 -5.42 19.55 1.07
CA PRO A 37 -6.62 20.33 1.40
C PRO A 37 -6.92 21.47 0.40
N GLY A 38 -5.91 21.88 -0.38
CA GLY A 38 -6.06 22.87 -1.45
C GLY A 38 -6.62 22.30 -2.76
N VAL A 39 -6.64 20.97 -2.92
CA VAL A 39 -7.00 20.31 -4.17
C VAL A 39 -8.50 20.03 -4.20
N LYS A 40 -9.24 20.89 -4.89
CA LYS A 40 -10.68 20.73 -5.12
C LYS A 40 -10.89 19.94 -6.40
N ASN A 41 -11.47 18.75 -6.30
CA ASN A 41 -11.79 17.86 -7.42
C ASN A 41 -10.58 17.18 -8.08
N ALA A 42 -9.68 16.58 -7.28
CA ALA A 42 -8.72 15.62 -7.84
C ALA A 42 -9.51 14.49 -8.54
N PRO A 43 -9.23 14.17 -9.82
CA PRO A 43 -9.88 13.05 -10.50
C PRO A 43 -9.67 11.75 -9.71
N GLU A 44 -10.72 10.96 -9.49
CA GLU A 44 -10.60 9.68 -8.74
C GLU A 44 -9.55 8.74 -9.34
N GLN A 45 -9.42 8.74 -10.68
CA GLN A 45 -8.40 7.99 -11.42
C GLN A 45 -6.95 8.38 -11.06
N ASP A 46 -6.74 9.57 -10.49
CA ASP A 46 -5.45 10.04 -10.02
C ASP A 46 -5.21 9.68 -8.55
N GLN A 47 -6.26 9.29 -7.81
CA GLN A 47 -6.21 8.93 -6.40
C GLN A 47 -6.10 7.43 -6.17
N HIS A 48 -6.61 6.60 -7.09
CA HIS A 48 -6.65 5.14 -6.93
C HIS A 48 -5.88 4.46 -8.06
N ILE A 49 -4.68 4.02 -7.72
CA ILE A 49 -3.69 3.52 -8.67
C ILE A 49 -3.60 2.00 -8.56
N ARG A 50 -3.76 1.33 -9.70
CA ARG A 50 -3.62 -0.12 -9.84
C ARG A 50 -2.16 -0.49 -10.10
N GLY A 51 -1.62 -1.41 -9.29
CA GLY A 51 -0.23 -1.86 -9.33
C GLY A 51 -0.02 -3.23 -9.95
N ALA A 52 -0.77 -3.58 -11.00
CA ALA A 52 -0.59 -4.85 -11.71
C ALA A 52 0.85 -4.95 -12.25
N GLY A 53 1.58 -6.00 -11.88
CA GLY A 53 2.98 -6.22 -12.26
C GLY A 53 4.01 -5.26 -11.63
N ALA A 54 3.56 -4.35 -10.76
CA ALA A 54 4.41 -3.31 -10.16
C ALA A 54 5.59 -3.87 -9.36
N PHE A 55 5.44 -5.07 -8.79
CA PHE A 55 6.43 -5.70 -7.92
C PHE A 55 7.11 -6.91 -8.57
N GLU A 56 7.08 -7.04 -9.90
CA GLU A 56 7.70 -8.19 -10.59
C GLU A 56 9.22 -8.07 -10.70
N SER A 57 9.76 -6.85 -10.82
CA SER A 57 11.19 -6.60 -11.02
C SER A 57 11.61 -5.25 -10.44
N PRO A 58 12.91 -5.00 -10.21
CA PRO A 58 13.40 -3.67 -9.83
C PRO A 58 12.97 -2.57 -10.80
N GLN A 59 12.99 -2.85 -12.10
CA GLN A 59 12.69 -1.87 -13.15
C GLN A 59 11.20 -1.52 -13.18
N THR A 60 10.32 -2.53 -13.06
CA THR A 60 8.88 -2.28 -12.99
C THR A 60 8.50 -1.54 -11.71
N LEU A 61 9.15 -1.86 -10.58
CA LEU A 61 8.95 -1.12 -9.33
C LEU A 61 9.43 0.33 -9.44
N GLU A 62 10.61 0.57 -10.00
CA GLU A 62 11.14 1.93 -10.19
C GLU A 62 10.21 2.80 -11.05
N GLY A 63 9.71 2.24 -12.15
CA GLY A 63 8.72 2.90 -13.01
C GLY A 63 7.41 3.18 -12.27
N PHE A 64 6.89 2.19 -11.54
CA PHE A 64 5.66 2.34 -10.75
C PHE A 64 5.79 3.39 -9.65
N VAL A 65 6.90 3.40 -8.92
CA VAL A 65 7.21 4.41 -7.90
C VAL A 65 7.27 5.81 -8.51
N SER A 66 7.91 5.95 -9.67
CA SER A 66 7.99 7.23 -10.38
C SER A 66 6.60 7.73 -10.79
N PHE A 67 5.74 6.82 -11.27
CA PHE A 67 4.36 7.13 -11.59
C PHE A 67 3.55 7.56 -10.36
N VAL A 68 3.63 6.81 -9.25
CA VAL A 68 2.95 7.14 -7.99
C VAL A 68 3.40 8.50 -7.47
N ARG A 69 4.70 8.80 -7.50
CA ARG A 69 5.24 10.13 -7.12
C ARG A 69 4.65 11.25 -7.97
N SER A 70 4.60 11.08 -9.29
CA SER A 70 4.02 12.08 -10.18
C SER A 70 2.54 12.33 -9.88
N LYS A 71 1.78 11.28 -9.56
CA LYS A 71 0.37 11.42 -9.15
C LYS A 71 0.23 12.09 -7.79
N ALA A 72 1.05 11.70 -6.81
CA ALA A 72 1.07 12.32 -5.49
C ALA A 72 1.41 13.81 -5.54
N GLU A 73 2.36 14.22 -6.39
CA GLU A 73 2.68 15.63 -6.62
C GLU A 73 1.51 16.38 -7.27
N ALA A 74 0.85 15.78 -8.27
CA ALA A 74 -0.27 16.42 -8.97
C ALA A 74 -1.48 16.71 -8.07
N VAL A 75 -1.71 15.88 -7.05
CA VAL A 75 -2.81 16.05 -6.08
C VAL A 75 -2.36 16.60 -4.73
N GLU A 76 -1.11 17.09 -4.64
CA GLU A 76 -0.50 17.59 -3.40
C GLU A 76 -0.72 16.64 -2.21
N ALA A 77 -0.55 15.34 -2.44
CA ALA A 77 -1.02 14.30 -1.54
C ALA A 77 -0.50 14.46 -0.09
N GLU A 78 -1.41 14.39 0.88
CA GLU A 78 -1.06 14.39 2.31
C GLU A 78 -0.63 12.99 2.79
N ALA A 79 -1.19 11.95 2.18
CA ALA A 79 -0.87 10.57 2.49
C ALA A 79 -0.96 9.65 1.27
N VAL A 80 -0.23 8.54 1.35
CA VAL A 80 -0.22 7.42 0.41
C VAL A 80 -0.44 6.14 1.22
N LEU A 81 -1.44 5.35 0.84
CA LEU A 81 -1.67 4.02 1.39
C LEU A 81 -1.47 2.98 0.29
N THR A 82 -0.48 2.12 0.45
CA THR A 82 -0.26 0.97 -0.42
C THR A 82 -0.83 -0.28 0.22
N LEU A 83 -1.68 -1.00 -0.50
CA LEU A 83 -2.23 -2.30 -0.12
C LEU A 83 -1.78 -3.33 -1.15
N ALA A 84 -0.96 -4.31 -0.74
CA ALA A 84 -0.40 -5.29 -1.65
C ALA A 84 -0.51 -6.70 -1.06
N PRO A 85 -1.23 -7.64 -1.70
CA PRO A 85 -1.25 -9.02 -1.25
C PRO A 85 0.15 -9.61 -1.36
N LYS A 86 0.57 -10.36 -0.34
CA LYS A 86 1.93 -10.92 -0.21
C LYS A 86 2.38 -11.64 -1.47
N GLU A 87 1.48 -12.40 -2.10
CA GLU A 87 1.76 -13.18 -3.31
C GLU A 87 2.07 -12.34 -4.54
N SER A 88 1.51 -11.12 -4.63
CA SER A 88 1.77 -10.19 -5.74
C SER A 88 3.16 -9.53 -5.70
N ILE A 89 3.89 -9.70 -4.59
CA ILE A 89 5.21 -9.08 -4.37
C ILE A 89 6.31 -10.08 -4.76
N GLY A 90 6.75 -10.04 -6.02
CA GLY A 90 7.88 -10.84 -6.51
C GLY A 90 9.26 -10.26 -6.14
N PHE A 91 9.35 -8.93 -6.09
CA PHE A 91 10.50 -8.11 -5.72
C PHE A 91 10.04 -7.04 -4.70
N PRO A 92 10.82 -6.71 -3.64
CA PRO A 92 12.18 -7.15 -3.31
C PRO A 92 12.29 -8.58 -2.73
N ARG A 93 11.16 -9.31 -2.67
CA ARG A 93 11.00 -10.63 -2.02
C ARG A 93 12.02 -11.71 -2.44
N THR A 94 12.52 -11.70 -3.67
CA THR A 94 13.38 -12.80 -4.17
C THR A 94 14.89 -12.60 -3.97
N TRP A 95 15.39 -11.43 -3.55
CA TRP A 95 16.85 -11.17 -3.61
C TRP A 95 17.48 -10.50 -2.39
N GLN A 96 16.73 -9.83 -1.50
CA GLN A 96 17.36 -9.03 -0.43
C GLN A 96 17.14 -9.52 1.01
N LYS A 97 16.04 -10.21 1.34
CA LYS A 97 15.79 -10.70 2.71
C LYS A 97 15.19 -12.11 2.76
N PRO A 98 15.82 -13.08 3.45
CA PRO A 98 15.47 -14.49 3.32
C PRO A 98 14.17 -14.92 4.02
N LYS A 99 13.55 -14.09 4.87
CA LYS A 99 12.31 -14.45 5.59
C LYS A 99 11.42 -13.23 5.79
N TRP A 100 10.14 -13.35 5.40
CA TRP A 100 9.12 -12.40 5.84
C TRP A 100 8.93 -12.49 7.36
N PRO A 101 8.65 -11.37 8.05
CA PRO A 101 8.38 -11.38 9.48
C PRO A 101 7.14 -12.21 9.84
N CYS A 102 6.24 -12.43 8.88
CA CYS A 102 5.04 -13.26 9.02
C CYS A 102 5.21 -14.74 8.60
N GLY A 103 6.42 -15.15 8.23
CA GLY A 103 6.71 -16.53 7.84
C GLY A 103 5.86 -17.02 6.66
N GLY A 104 5.18 -18.16 6.86
CA GLY A 104 4.39 -18.84 5.84
C GLY A 104 2.98 -18.28 5.63
N ALA A 105 2.46 -17.44 6.52
CA ALA A 105 1.07 -16.98 6.45
C ALA A 105 0.79 -16.11 5.21
N ASP A 106 -0.37 -16.29 4.60
CA ASP A 106 -0.88 -15.38 3.58
C ASP A 106 -1.42 -14.10 4.22
N GLY A 107 -1.49 -13.05 3.41
CA GLY A 107 -1.93 -11.75 3.91
C GLY A 107 -1.58 -10.60 2.99
N VAL A 108 -1.75 -9.40 3.52
CA VAL A 108 -1.63 -8.14 2.80
C VAL A 108 -0.64 -7.24 3.51
N PHE A 109 0.27 -6.62 2.77
CA PHE A 109 1.05 -5.50 3.28
C PHE A 109 0.23 -4.23 3.13
N ALA A 110 0.00 -3.56 4.26
CA ALA A 110 -0.54 -2.21 4.31
C ALA A 110 0.60 -1.25 4.68
N GLN A 111 0.96 -0.34 3.79
CA GLN A 111 1.98 0.68 4.06
C GLN A 111 1.36 2.07 3.95
N LEU A 112 1.37 2.80 5.06
CA LEU A 112 0.95 4.19 5.13
C LEU A 112 2.19 5.10 5.13
N GLU A 113 2.15 6.11 4.29
CA GLU A 113 3.11 7.20 4.26
C GLU A 113 2.36 8.53 4.33
N SER A 114 2.80 9.41 5.22
CA SER A 114 2.50 10.84 5.23
C SER A 114 3.81 11.60 5.42
N ARG A 115 3.79 12.94 5.36
CA ARG A 115 4.99 13.76 5.59
C ARG A 115 5.68 13.50 6.93
N GLN A 116 4.94 13.07 7.95
CA GLN A 116 5.45 12.85 9.31
C GLN A 116 5.54 11.39 9.70
N VAL A 117 4.77 10.52 9.05
CA VAL A 117 4.60 9.13 9.47
C VAL A 117 4.92 8.21 8.29
N ARG A 118 5.73 7.18 8.52
CA ARG A 118 5.85 6.06 7.60
C ARG A 118 5.73 4.77 8.40
N ARG A 119 4.67 4.01 8.17
CA ARG A 119 4.36 2.78 8.89
C ARG A 119 3.99 1.69 7.92
N CYS A 120 4.34 0.47 8.28
CA CYS A 120 3.95 -0.71 7.53
C CYS A 120 3.43 -1.77 8.48
N TRP A 121 2.42 -2.50 8.02
CA TRP A 121 1.84 -3.63 8.70
C TRP A 121 1.73 -4.78 7.73
N PHE A 122 1.98 -5.98 8.24
CA PHE A 122 1.49 -7.19 7.62
C PHE A 122 0.17 -7.56 8.27
N VAL A 123 -0.88 -7.71 7.48
CA VAL A 123 -2.21 -8.14 7.93
C VAL A 123 -2.41 -9.58 7.46
N PRO A 124 -2.34 -10.58 8.35
CA PRO A 124 -2.62 -11.96 7.98
C PRO A 124 -4.03 -12.09 7.42
N VAL A 125 -4.24 -13.00 6.48
CA VAL A 125 -5.57 -13.39 6.03
C VAL A 125 -5.83 -14.82 6.47
N GLU A 126 -6.91 -15.00 7.24
CA GLU A 126 -7.35 -16.28 7.77
C GLU A 126 -8.69 -16.64 7.11
N GLY A 127 -8.63 -17.46 6.06
CA GLY A 127 -9.79 -17.77 5.23
C GLY A 127 -10.26 -16.55 4.43
N ARG A 128 -11.36 -15.92 4.86
CA ARG A 128 -12.01 -14.75 4.22
C ARG A 128 -12.09 -13.56 5.18
N SER A 129 -11.16 -13.47 6.12
CA SER A 129 -11.12 -12.41 7.13
C SER A 129 -9.69 -11.93 7.36
N LEU A 130 -9.57 -10.64 7.68
CA LEU A 130 -8.33 -10.03 8.16
C LEU A 130 -8.07 -10.47 9.60
N GLY A 131 -6.85 -10.97 9.84
CA GLY A 131 -6.32 -11.23 11.18
C GLY A 131 -5.80 -9.96 11.86
N THR A 132 -5.12 -10.13 13.00
CA THR A 132 -4.54 -8.99 13.72
C THR A 132 -3.33 -8.42 12.97
N PRO A 133 -3.31 -7.12 12.62
CA PRO A 133 -2.15 -6.50 11.97
C PRO A 133 -0.88 -6.59 12.83
N VAL A 134 0.22 -7.00 12.21
CA VAL A 134 1.55 -7.03 12.82
C VAL A 134 2.37 -5.88 12.25
N SER A 135 2.87 -5.00 13.11
CA SER A 135 3.74 -3.91 12.65
C SER A 135 5.08 -4.46 12.16
N VAL A 136 5.52 -3.96 11.01
CA VAL A 136 6.80 -4.33 10.39
C VAL A 136 7.56 -3.06 10.01
N SER A 137 8.88 -3.16 9.93
CA SER A 137 9.72 -2.04 9.47
C SER A 137 9.35 -1.68 8.03
N ALA A 138 8.91 -0.44 7.81
CA ALA A 138 8.60 0.05 6.47
C ALA A 138 9.86 0.17 5.61
N ASP A 139 11.03 0.39 6.21
CA ASP A 139 12.31 0.47 5.49
C ASP A 139 12.79 -0.92 5.03
N ASP A 140 12.50 -1.96 5.82
CA ASP A 140 12.98 -3.31 5.55
C ASP A 140 11.98 -4.18 4.79
N PHE A 141 10.69 -3.97 5.01
CA PHE A 141 9.61 -4.83 4.53
C PHE A 141 8.49 -4.08 3.80
N GLY A 142 8.54 -2.75 3.78
CA GLY A 142 7.58 -1.95 3.04
C GLY A 142 7.70 -2.20 1.55
N PRO A 143 6.60 -2.49 0.82
CA PRO A 143 6.64 -2.75 -0.62
C PRO A 143 7.10 -1.51 -1.42
N MET A 144 6.86 -0.31 -0.89
CA MET A 144 7.12 0.94 -1.61
C MET A 144 8.15 1.80 -0.87
N PRO A 145 9.12 2.41 -1.57
CA PRO A 145 9.93 3.49 -1.01
C PRO A 145 9.06 4.73 -0.73
N ARG A 146 9.66 5.78 -0.16
CA ARG A 146 8.98 7.06 0.05
C ARG A 146 8.49 7.66 -1.28
N CYS A 147 7.21 7.98 -1.32
CA CYS A 147 6.53 8.59 -2.46
C CYS A 147 6.19 10.06 -2.22
N LEU A 148 6.15 10.51 -0.96
CA LEU A 148 5.94 11.91 -0.62
C LEU A 148 7.28 12.61 -0.39
N ARG A 149 7.38 13.86 -0.84
CA ARG A 149 8.50 14.76 -0.57
C ARG A 149 8.22 15.65 0.63
#